data_AF-A0ABD6SQ00-F1
#
_entry.id   AF-A0ABD6SQ00-F1
#
_cell.length_a   1.000
_cell.length_b   1.000
_cell.length_c   1.000
_cell.angle_alpha   90.00
_cell.angle_beta   90.00
_cell.angle_gamma   90.00
#
_symmetry.space_group_name_H-M   'P 1'
#
loop_
_entity.id
_entity.type
_entity.pdbx_description
1 polymer ?
#
loop_
_entity_poly.entity_id
_entity_poly.type
_entity_poly.pdbx_seq_one_letter_code
_entity_poly.pdbx_strand_id
1 'polypeptide(L)' 'MILEKRITASQINKLLEKNMTDTIKGFISKKTGKSFNAKLTYDSIQKRVTFIYKKK' A
#
# COMPACT_ATOMS: atom_id res chain seq x y z
N MET A 1 8.36 -10.57 5.78
CA MET A 1 7.30 -9.55 5.90
C MET A 1 6.11 -10.02 5.09
N ILE A 2 5.07 -10.57 5.72
CA ILE A 2 3.86 -11.02 5.02
C ILE A 2 2.72 -10.25 5.69
N LEU A 3 2.07 -9.39 4.91
CA LEU A 3 0.86 -8.66 5.32
C LEU A 3 -0.35 -9.46 4.85
N GLU A 4 -1.20 -9.90 5.78
CA GLU A 4 -2.44 -10.63 5.51
C GLU A 4 -3.58 -9.70 5.08
N LYS A 5 -3.31 -8.75 4.18
CA LYS A 5 -4.34 -7.90 3.61
C LYS A 5 -4.48 -8.18 2.13
N ARG A 6 -5.62 -8.77 1.75
CA ARG A 6 -6.01 -8.93 0.36
C ARG A 6 -6.21 -7.55 -0.27
N ILE A 7 -5.39 -7.24 -1.26
CA ILE A 7 -5.53 -6.08 -2.13
C ILE A 7 -6.51 -6.46 -3.23
N THR A 8 -7.49 -5.60 -3.54
CA THR A 8 -8.46 -5.89 -4.59
C THR A 8 -7.83 -5.72 -5.97
N ALA A 9 -8.26 -6.49 -6.97
CA ALA A 9 -7.76 -6.37 -8.36
C ALA A 9 -7.86 -4.94 -8.91
N SER A 10 -8.93 -4.20 -8.57
CA SER A 10 -9.08 -2.78 -8.92
C SER A 10 -7.94 -1.90 -8.38
N GLN A 11 -7.43 -2.18 -7.17
CA GLN A 11 -6.30 -1.47 -6.58
C GLN A 11 -5.00 -1.84 -7.28
N ILE A 12 -4.81 -3.10 -7.67
CA ILE A 12 -3.64 -3.54 -8.45
C ILE A 12 -3.65 -2.90 -9.85
N ASN A 13 -4.80 -2.87 -10.52
CA ASN A 13 -4.93 -2.20 -11.82
C ASN A 13 -4.54 -0.73 -11.72
N LYS A 14 -5.03 -0.01 -10.70
CA LYS A 14 -4.62 1.38 -10.46
C LYS A 14 -3.13 1.54 -10.15
N LEU A 15 -2.54 0.58 -9.43
CA LEU A 15 -1.09 0.58 -9.19
C LEU A 15 -0.32 0.45 -10.50
N LEU A 16 -0.77 -0.42 -11.42
CA LEU A 16 -0.13 -0.62 -12.72
C LEU A 16 -0.34 0.57 -13.66
N GLU A 17 -1.54 1.14 -13.68
CA GLU A 17 -1.90 2.27 -14.57
C GLU A 17 -1.34 3.60 -14.09
N LYS A 18 -1.40 3.89 -12.78
CA LYS A 18 -1.08 5.20 -12.19
C LYS A 18 0.16 5.20 -11.32
N ASN A 19 0.86 4.06 -11.22
CA ASN A 19 1.94 3.84 -10.25
C ASN A 19 1.53 4.06 -8.79
N MET A 20 0.24 4.24 -8.48
CA MET A 20 -0.26 4.55 -7.14
C MET A 20 -1.65 3.96 -6.92
N THR A 21 -1.87 3.41 -5.73
CA THR A 21 -3.17 2.93 -5.26
C THR A 21 -3.92 3.99 -4.48
N ASP A 22 -5.24 3.77 -4.34
CA ASP A 22 -6.04 4.49 -3.36
C ASP A 22 -5.60 4.17 -1.92
N THR A 23 -6.10 4.97 -0.97
CA THR A 23 -5.84 4.71 0.45
C THR A 23 -6.45 3.37 0.85
N ILE A 24 -5.61 2.36 1.02
CA ILE A 24 -6.00 1.05 1.54
C ILE A 24 -6.08 1.20 3.06
N LYS A 25 -7.29 1.04 3.59
CA LYS A 25 -7.54 1.13 5.02
C LYS A 25 -7.20 -0.16 5.72
N GLY A 26 -6.75 -0.10 6.97
CA GLY A 26 -6.62 -1.25 7.88
C GLY A 26 -5.45 -2.18 7.59
N PHE A 27 -4.31 -1.66 7.14
CA PHE A 27 -3.04 -2.36 7.31
C PHE A 27 -2.74 -2.48 8.80
N ILE A 28 -2.23 -3.61 9.25
CA ILE A 28 -1.82 -3.77 10.65
C ILE A 28 -0.30 -3.70 10.71
N SER A 29 0.21 -2.78 11.52
CA SER A 29 1.65 -2.68 11.75
C SER A 29 2.09 -3.81 12.67
N LYS A 30 2.92 -4.75 12.18
CA LYS A 30 3.51 -5.78 13.05
C LYS A 30 4.35 -5.18 14.19
N LYS A 31 4.84 -3.95 14.04
CA LYS A 31 5.66 -3.27 15.06
C LYS A 31 4.83 -2.72 16.23
N THR A 32 3.61 -2.27 15.98
CA THR A 32 2.78 -1.58 16.98
C THR A 32 1.42 -2.24 17.23
N GLY A 33 1.04 -3.24 16.43
CA GLY A 33 -0.29 -3.85 16.43
C GLY A 33 -1.41 -2.92 15.93
N LYS A 34 -1.11 -1.67 15.58
CA LYS A 34 -2.12 -0.67 15.21
C LYS A 34 -2.53 -0.82 13.76
N SER A 35 -3.84 -0.68 13.52
CA SER A 35 -4.37 -0.50 12.19
C SER A 35 -4.03 0.90 11.67
N PHE A 36 -3.48 0.99 10.47
CA PHE A 36 -3.20 2.24 9.78
C PHE A 36 -3.69 2.16 8.33
N ASN A 37 -3.90 3.34 7.75
CA ASN A 37 -4.30 3.49 6.36
C ASN A 37 -3.10 3.99 5.58
N ALA A 38 -2.81 3.37 4.44
CA ALA A 38 -1.68 3.77 3.61
C ALA A 38 -2.02 3.64 2.14
N LYS A 39 -1.27 4.35 1.30
CA LYS A 39 -1.28 4.15 -0.14
C LYS A 39 -0.05 3.35 -0.52
N LEU A 40 -0.20 2.43 -1.46
CA LEU A 40 0.92 1.78 -2.13
C LEU A 40 1.28 2.56 -3.38
N THR A 41 2.56 2.79 -3.59
CA THR A 41 3.11 3.31 -4.83
C THR A 41 4.10 2.31 -5.39
N TYR A 42 4.20 2.23 -6.72
CA TYR A 42 5.22 1.45 -7.38
C TYR A 42 6.37 2.39 -7.73
N ASP A 43 7.53 2.14 -7.14
CA ASP A 43 8.76 2.81 -7.51
C ASP A 43 9.37 2.04 -8.69
N SER A 44 9.28 2.62 -9.89
CA SER A 44 9.84 2.03 -11.10
C SER A 44 11.37 2.06 -11.12
N ILE A 45 11.99 2.97 -10.37
CA ILE A 45 13.46 3.10 -10.25
C ILE A 45 13.98 1.96 -9.36
N GLN A 46 13.35 1.75 -8.20
CA GLN A 46 13.74 0.67 -7.27
C GLN A 46 13.06 -0.67 -7.58
N LYS A 47 12.16 -0.71 -8.56
CA LYS A 47 11.31 -1.86 -8.93
C LYS A 47 10.62 -2.49 -7.72
N ARG A 48 10.11 -1.66 -6.81
CA ARG A 48 9.54 -2.09 -5.53
C ARG A 48 8.27 -1.31 -5.20
N VAL A 49 7.34 -1.98 -4.53
CA VAL A 49 6.14 -1.34 -3.98
C VAL A 49 6.48 -0.75 -2.62
N THR A 50 6.25 0.55 -2.46
CA THR A 50 6.51 1.30 -1.21
C THR A 50 5.22 1.88 -0.65
N PHE A 51 5.20 2.10 0.67
CA PHE A 51 4.07 2.70 1.37
C PHE A 51 4.24 4.21 1.44
N ILE A 52 3.27 4.96 0.90
CA ILE A 52 3.14 6.39 1.13
C ILE A 52 2.18 6.59 2.31
N TYR A 53 2.73 7.09 3.40
CA TYR A 53 1.96 7.57 4.55
C TYR A 53 1.62 9.02 4.32
N LYS A 54 0.33 9.35 4.23
CA LYS A 54 -0.08 10.75 4.30
C LYS A 54 0.04 11.17 5.77
N LYS A 55 1.18 11.76 6.14
CA LYS A 55 1.35 12.43 7.43
C LYS A 55 0.33 13.58 7.41
N LYS A 56 -0.72 13.46 8.21
CA LYS A 56 -1.64 14.58 8.47
C LYS A 56 -1.11 15.33 9.67
#